data_AF-T2M502-F1
#
_entry.id   AF-T2M502-F1
#
_cell.length_a   1.000
_cell.length_b   1.000
_cell.length_c   1.000
_cell.angle_alpha   90.00
_cell.angle_beta   90.00
_cell.angle_gamma   90.00
#
_symmetry.space_group_name_H-M   'P 1'
#
loop_
_entity.id
_entity.type
_entity.pdbx_description
1 polymer ?
#
loop_
_entity_poly.entity_id
_entity_poly.type
_entity_poly.pdbx_seq_one_letter_code
_entity_poly.pdbx_strand_id
1 'polypeptide(L)'
;MLLKLLQSNVERLLSLPIHFARPLSTTSKLNSLAEFFPPGVYDSDKFVEENPNIGRKWKKSELRIRSNSDLHKFWYVLLKEKNMLLTMRQEAKRLGIPVPGPTRLDKVNKSMLAVKSVIKERNDAILQIEKERRFKFDPPPLPYKMPNKAVADKTNNEKDAI
;
A
#
# COMPACT_ATOMS: atom_id res chain seq x y z
N MET A 1 53.66 -46.29 2.62
CA MET A 1 53.36 -44.95 3.18
C MET A 1 52.41 -44.12 2.30
N LEU A 2 52.45 -44.30 0.97
CA LEU A 2 51.61 -43.53 0.02
C LEU A 2 50.10 -43.91 0.03
N LEU A 3 49.74 -45.16 0.35
CA LEU A 3 48.32 -45.57 0.42
C LEU A 3 47.54 -44.93 1.59
N LYS A 4 48.21 -44.62 2.72
CA LYS A 4 47.58 -43.95 3.87
C LYS A 4 47.25 -42.48 3.60
N LEU A 5 48.01 -41.82 2.72
CA LEU A 5 47.75 -40.44 2.31
C LEU A 5 46.55 -40.35 1.37
N LEU A 6 46.40 -41.31 0.45
CA LEU A 6 45.27 -41.40 -0.47
C LEU A 6 43.94 -41.67 0.26
N GLN A 7 43.94 -42.60 1.23
CA GLN A 7 42.77 -42.90 2.06
C GLN A 7 42.31 -41.71 2.92
N SER A 8 43.25 -40.91 3.46
CA SER A 8 42.88 -39.70 4.23
C SER A 8 42.27 -38.59 3.37
N ASN A 9 42.54 -38.58 2.06
CA ASN A 9 42.10 -37.52 1.17
C ASN A 9 40.67 -37.78 0.64
N VAL A 10 40.29 -39.05 0.47
CA VAL A 10 38.90 -39.42 0.10
C VAL A 10 37.92 -39.17 1.26
N GLU A 11 38.33 -39.41 2.50
CA GLU A 11 37.49 -39.14 3.69
C GLU A 11 37.32 -37.63 3.97
N ARG A 12 38.29 -36.80 3.54
CA ARG A 12 38.21 -35.33 3.68
C ARG A 12 37.27 -34.68 2.65
N LEU A 13 37.03 -35.32 1.50
CA LEU A 13 36.10 -34.82 0.48
C LEU A 13 34.65 -35.28 0.70
N LEU A 14 34.42 -36.33 1.51
CA LEU A 14 33.08 -36.84 1.84
C LEU A 14 32.51 -36.27 3.14
N SER A 15 33.29 -35.48 3.89
CA SER A 15 32.88 -34.85 5.16
C SER A 15 32.57 -33.36 5.03
N LEU A 16 32.57 -32.81 3.82
CA LEU A 16 32.05 -31.47 3.59
C LEU A 16 30.51 -31.53 3.69
N PRO A 17 29.90 -30.82 4.64
CA PRO A 17 28.45 -30.74 4.70
C PRO A 17 27.95 -30.21 3.36
N ILE A 18 27.16 -31.02 2.65
CA ILE A 18 26.31 -30.53 1.58
C ILE A 18 25.34 -29.58 2.26
N HIS A 19 25.75 -28.32 2.36
CA HIS A 19 24.86 -27.24 2.70
C HIS A 19 23.85 -27.23 1.56
N PHE A 20 22.72 -27.89 1.76
CA PHE A 20 21.50 -27.57 1.05
C PHE A 20 21.30 -26.09 1.30
N ALA A 21 21.73 -25.27 0.34
CA ALA A 21 21.49 -23.85 0.36
C ALA A 21 19.97 -23.72 0.39
N ARG A 22 19.42 -23.46 1.58
CA ARG A 22 18.03 -23.05 1.71
C ARG A 22 17.92 -21.83 0.80
N PRO A 23 17.04 -21.82 -0.20
CA PRO A 23 16.85 -20.62 -0.99
C PRO A 23 16.48 -19.52 0.00
N LEU A 24 17.36 -18.52 0.11
CA LEU A 24 17.08 -17.30 0.85
C LEU A 24 16.01 -16.59 0.01
N SER A 25 14.74 -16.92 0.28
CA SER A 25 13.63 -16.26 -0.35
C SER A 25 13.60 -14.83 0.17
N THR A 26 14.15 -13.91 -0.62
CA THR A 26 14.12 -12.47 -0.37
C THR A 26 12.76 -11.85 -0.71
N THR A 27 11.79 -12.67 -1.12
CA THR A 27 10.44 -12.21 -1.41
C THR A 27 9.78 -11.72 -0.12
N SER A 28 9.31 -10.48 -0.14
CA SER A 28 8.54 -9.89 0.96
C SER A 28 7.37 -10.82 1.30
N LYS A 29 7.22 -11.19 2.58
CA LYS A 29 6.08 -11.98 3.05
C LYS A 29 4.78 -11.30 2.61
N LEU A 30 3.97 -12.01 1.82
CA LEU A 30 2.63 -11.56 1.45
C LEU A 30 1.67 -11.96 2.55
N ASN A 31 1.44 -11.05 3.49
CA ASN A 31 0.54 -11.30 4.62
C ASN A 31 -0.94 -11.34 4.19
N SER A 32 -1.27 -11.08 2.92
CA SER A 32 -2.60 -11.25 2.31
C SER A 32 -3.73 -10.77 3.23
N LEU A 33 -4.64 -11.65 3.63
CA LEU A 33 -5.77 -11.34 4.49
C LEU A 33 -5.36 -10.88 5.89
N ALA A 34 -4.21 -11.31 6.41
CA ALA A 34 -3.73 -10.91 7.73
C ALA A 34 -3.41 -9.41 7.82
N GLU A 35 -3.17 -8.72 6.69
CA GLU A 35 -2.98 -7.26 6.68
C GLU A 35 -4.24 -6.46 7.03
N PHE A 36 -5.42 -7.07 6.98
CA PHE A 36 -6.68 -6.42 7.37
C PHE A 36 -6.91 -6.39 8.88
N PHE A 37 -6.07 -7.08 9.66
CA PHE A 37 -6.24 -7.21 11.10
C PHE A 37 -5.06 -6.57 11.84
N PRO A 38 -5.28 -6.05 13.06
CA PRO A 38 -4.19 -5.56 13.90
C PRO A 38 -3.12 -6.65 14.12
N PRO A 39 -1.83 -6.26 14.21
CA PRO A 39 -0.77 -7.21 14.50
C PRO A 39 -0.98 -7.85 15.87
N GLY A 40 -0.71 -9.15 15.99
CA GLY A 40 -0.83 -9.90 17.24
C GLY A 40 -2.16 -10.59 17.48
N VAL A 41 -3.19 -10.31 16.66
CA VAL A 41 -4.52 -10.97 16.78
C VAL A 41 -4.46 -12.47 16.49
N TYR A 42 -3.53 -12.93 15.65
CA TYR A 42 -3.39 -14.35 15.28
C TYR A 42 -2.31 -15.11 16.05
N ASP A 43 -1.25 -14.40 16.49
CA ASP A 43 -0.04 -15.04 17.01
C ASP A 43 -0.08 -15.24 18.54
N SER A 44 -0.99 -14.57 19.25
CA SER A 44 -1.06 -14.61 20.71
C SER A 44 -2.41 -14.12 21.20
N ASP A 45 -2.83 -14.51 22.42
CA ASP A 45 -3.99 -13.95 23.15
C ASP A 45 -3.79 -12.46 23.54
N LYS A 46 -3.05 -11.68 22.74
CA LYS A 46 -2.86 -10.25 22.96
C LYS A 46 -4.05 -9.50 22.39
N PHE A 47 -4.78 -8.86 23.28
CA PHE A 47 -5.86 -7.95 22.93
C PHE A 47 -5.33 -6.71 22.22
N VAL A 48 -6.16 -6.13 21.36
CA VAL A 48 -5.88 -4.84 20.71
C VAL A 48 -5.81 -3.76 21.79
N GLU A 49 -4.71 -3.03 21.86
CA GLU A 49 -4.57 -1.89 22.78
C GLU A 49 -5.67 -0.86 22.52
N GLU A 50 -6.38 -0.43 23.57
CA GLU A 50 -7.47 0.54 23.46
C GLU A 50 -6.98 1.92 22.99
N ASN A 51 -5.79 2.32 23.47
CA ASN A 51 -5.14 3.58 23.14
C ASN A 51 -3.75 3.33 22.53
N PRO A 52 -3.69 2.91 21.26
CA PRO A 52 -2.41 2.68 20.61
C PRO A 52 -1.64 4.00 20.49
N ASN A 53 -0.31 3.94 20.63
CA ASN A 53 0.55 5.11 20.40
C ASN A 53 0.53 5.48 18.91
N ILE A 54 -0.13 6.58 18.54
CA ILE A 54 -0.31 7.01 17.15
C ILE A 54 0.50 8.26 16.86
N GLY A 55 1.34 8.20 15.82
CA GLY A 55 2.11 9.34 15.32
C GLY A 55 1.27 10.51 14.77
N ARG A 56 1.97 11.51 14.26
CA ARG A 56 1.38 12.69 13.62
C ARG A 56 0.95 12.38 12.18
N LYS A 57 -0.07 13.08 11.68
CA LYS A 57 -0.42 13.10 10.24
C LYS A 57 0.72 13.66 9.38
N TRP A 58 0.72 13.29 8.10
CA TRP A 58 1.67 13.81 7.11
C TRP A 58 1.34 15.25 6.69
N LYS A 59 2.36 16.10 6.61
CA LYS A 59 2.20 17.50 6.16
C LYS A 59 2.41 17.60 4.66
N LYS A 60 1.68 18.51 3.99
CA LYS A 60 1.85 18.76 2.54
C LYS A 60 3.29 19.15 2.19
N SER A 61 3.96 19.94 3.02
CA SER A 61 5.36 20.35 2.82
C SER A 61 6.30 19.15 2.69
N GLU A 62 6.12 18.12 3.50
CA GLU A 62 6.93 16.89 3.49
C GLU A 62 6.63 16.02 2.27
N LEU A 63 5.40 16.06 1.76
CA LEU A 63 5.00 15.31 0.58
C LEU A 63 5.46 15.97 -0.73
N ARG A 64 5.61 17.30 -0.75
CA ARG A 64 6.08 18.05 -1.93
C ARG A 64 7.50 17.70 -2.36
N ILE A 65 8.37 17.36 -1.41
CA ILE A 65 9.76 16.97 -1.67
C ILE A 65 9.91 15.50 -2.10
N ARG A 66 8.82 14.72 -2.13
CA ARG A 66 8.85 13.29 -2.50
C ARG A 66 8.54 13.06 -3.97
N SER A 67 9.16 12.04 -4.55
CA SER A 67 8.91 11.63 -5.95
C SER A 67 7.46 11.13 -6.13
N ASN A 68 6.93 11.17 -7.36
CA ASN A 68 5.59 10.63 -7.65
C ASN A 68 5.50 9.12 -7.40
N SER A 69 6.60 8.37 -7.65
CA SER A 69 6.68 6.94 -7.36
C SER A 69 6.55 6.65 -5.87
N ASP A 70 7.24 7.44 -5.03
CA ASP A 70 7.15 7.27 -3.57
C ASP A 70 5.78 7.67 -3.03
N LEU A 71 5.16 8.73 -3.58
CA LEU A 71 3.78 9.08 -3.21
C LEU A 71 2.79 7.97 -3.58
N HIS A 72 2.99 7.29 -4.70
CA HIS A 72 2.15 6.16 -5.10
C HIS A 72 2.32 4.96 -4.16
N LYS A 73 3.56 4.58 -3.83
CA LYS A 73 3.83 3.54 -2.81
C LYS A 73 3.23 3.92 -1.45
N PHE A 74 3.42 5.17 -1.06
CA PHE A 74 2.91 5.69 0.20
C PHE A 74 1.38 5.69 0.25
N TRP A 75 0.71 5.95 -0.88
CA TRP A 75 -0.75 5.80 -1.00
C TRP A 75 -1.22 4.38 -0.65
N TYR A 76 -0.53 3.34 -1.13
CA TYR A 76 -0.88 1.96 -0.78
C TYR A 76 -0.64 1.64 0.70
N VAL A 77 0.43 2.17 1.29
CA VAL A 77 0.66 2.01 2.73
C VAL A 77 -0.50 2.62 3.53
N LEU A 78 -0.94 3.83 3.19
CA LEU A 78 -2.10 4.47 3.81
C LEU A 78 -3.41 3.71 3.54
N LEU A 79 -3.56 3.13 2.35
CA LEU A 79 -4.74 2.37 1.97
C LEU A 79 -4.87 1.08 2.78
N LYS A 80 -3.77 0.34 2.96
CA LYS A 80 -3.74 -0.87 3.78
C LYS A 80 -4.11 -0.57 5.23
N GLU A 81 -3.48 0.46 5.78
CA GLU A 81 -3.79 0.98 7.11
C GLU A 81 -5.27 1.38 7.23
N LYS A 82 -5.81 2.13 6.26
CA LYS A 82 -7.24 2.52 6.26
C LYS A 82 -8.16 1.30 6.24
N ASN A 83 -7.84 0.31 5.41
CA ASN A 83 -8.65 -0.90 5.29
C ASN A 83 -8.65 -1.69 6.60
N MET A 84 -7.49 -1.86 7.23
CA MET A 84 -7.38 -2.48 8.56
C MET A 84 -8.24 -1.76 9.60
N LEU A 85 -8.20 -0.43 9.64
CA LEU A 85 -9.01 0.37 10.58
C LEU A 85 -10.52 0.26 10.31
N LEU A 86 -10.93 0.12 9.04
CA LEU A 86 -12.33 -0.08 8.69
C LEU A 86 -12.84 -1.45 9.13
N THR A 87 -12.05 -2.51 8.94
CA THR A 87 -12.35 -3.86 9.46
C THR A 87 -12.51 -3.81 10.97
N MET A 88 -11.56 -3.21 11.67
CA MET A 88 -11.58 -3.07 13.13
C MET A 88 -12.80 -2.27 13.62
N ARG A 89 -13.15 -1.17 12.94
CA ARG A 89 -14.34 -0.38 13.26
C ARG A 89 -15.63 -1.19 13.09
N GLN A 90 -15.71 -1.99 12.03
CA GLN A 90 -16.87 -2.82 11.76
C GLN A 90 -17.01 -3.94 12.80
N GLU A 91 -15.90 -4.58 13.19
CA GLU A 91 -15.89 -5.58 14.26
C GLU A 91 -16.24 -4.97 15.62
N ALA A 92 -15.70 -3.80 15.96
CA ALA A 92 -16.06 -3.10 17.18
C ALA A 92 -17.57 -2.78 17.23
N LYS A 93 -18.14 -2.35 16.11
CA LYS A 93 -19.58 -2.13 15.96
C LYS A 93 -20.38 -3.42 16.14
N ARG A 94 -19.91 -4.54 15.55
CA ARG A 94 -20.56 -5.87 15.68
C ARG A 94 -20.57 -6.36 17.13
N LEU A 95 -19.49 -6.11 17.86
CA LEU A 95 -19.33 -6.49 19.26
C LEU A 95 -19.95 -5.48 20.25
N GLY A 96 -20.35 -4.29 19.79
CA GLY A 96 -20.88 -3.23 20.64
C GLY A 96 -19.83 -2.56 21.53
N ILE A 97 -18.55 -2.66 21.18
CA ILE A 97 -17.43 -2.08 21.93
C ILE A 97 -16.95 -0.76 21.30
N PRO A 98 -16.35 0.15 22.08
CA PRO A 98 -15.72 1.34 21.51
C PRO A 98 -14.58 0.96 20.55
N VAL A 99 -14.41 1.76 19.49
CA VAL A 99 -13.32 1.56 18.52
C VAL A 99 -12.01 1.97 19.16
N PRO A 100 -10.98 1.12 19.19
CA PRO A 100 -9.66 1.50 19.71
C PRO A 100 -9.03 2.58 18.83
N GLY A 101 -8.52 3.65 19.46
CA GLY A 101 -7.86 4.76 18.79
C GLY A 101 -8.66 5.45 17.66
N PRO A 102 -9.85 6.03 17.92
CA PRO A 102 -10.75 6.56 16.88
C PRO A 102 -10.14 7.70 16.04
N THR A 103 -9.17 8.43 16.60
CA THR A 103 -8.46 9.52 15.91
C THR A 103 -7.54 9.02 14.79
N ARG A 104 -7.15 7.74 14.81
CA ARG A 104 -6.21 7.14 13.85
C ARG A 104 -6.77 7.20 12.42
N LEU A 105 -8.04 6.86 12.25
CA LEU A 105 -8.72 6.90 10.95
C LEU A 105 -8.77 8.31 10.35
N ASP A 106 -9.03 9.32 11.19
CA ASP A 106 -9.03 10.72 10.77
C ASP A 106 -7.62 11.19 10.33
N LYS A 107 -6.58 10.83 11.08
CA LYS A 107 -5.18 11.14 10.71
C LYS A 107 -4.78 10.50 9.37
N VAL A 108 -5.21 9.26 9.11
CA VAL A 108 -4.97 8.55 7.84
C VAL A 108 -5.72 9.24 6.69
N ASN A 109 -7.00 9.53 6.86
CA ASN A 109 -7.79 10.24 5.85
C ASN A 109 -7.21 11.63 5.51
N LYS A 110 -6.79 12.39 6.53
CA LYS A 110 -6.11 13.68 6.33
C LYS A 110 -4.79 13.53 5.57
N SER A 111 -4.04 12.46 5.82
CA SER A 111 -2.79 12.18 5.10
C SER A 111 -3.07 11.80 3.64
N MET A 112 -4.11 10.99 3.37
CA MET A 112 -4.54 10.66 2.00
C MET A 112 -4.99 11.91 1.23
N LEU A 113 -5.76 12.80 1.86
CA LEU A 113 -6.16 14.08 1.26
C LEU A 113 -4.95 14.97 0.94
N ALA A 114 -3.93 14.97 1.81
CA ALA A 114 -2.70 15.70 1.56
C ALA A 114 -1.95 15.15 0.33
N VAL A 115 -1.85 13.83 0.18
CA VAL A 115 -1.27 13.20 -1.01
C VAL A 115 -2.04 13.59 -2.28
N LYS A 116 -3.38 13.49 -2.25
CA LYS A 116 -4.23 13.88 -3.39
C LYS A 116 -4.08 15.36 -3.75
N SER A 117 -3.97 16.25 -2.76
CA SER A 117 -3.72 17.68 -2.98
C SER A 117 -2.40 17.92 -3.70
N VAL A 118 -1.31 17.29 -3.25
CA VAL A 118 0.02 17.46 -3.86
C VAL A 118 0.05 16.93 -5.29
N ILE A 119 -0.58 15.79 -5.56
CA ILE A 119 -0.69 15.26 -6.92
C ILE A 119 -1.50 16.20 -7.81
N LYS A 120 -2.61 16.75 -7.29
CA LYS A 120 -3.42 17.74 -8.01
C LYS A 120 -2.60 19.00 -8.33
N GLU A 121 -1.91 19.57 -7.33
CA GLU A 121 -1.03 20.74 -7.50
C GLU A 121 0.00 20.52 -8.63
N ARG A 122 0.61 19.33 -8.70
CA ARG A 122 1.57 18.96 -9.76
C ARG A 122 0.91 18.82 -11.14
N ASN A 123 -0.24 18.15 -11.21
CA ASN A 123 -0.97 17.98 -12.46
C ASN A 123 -1.47 19.32 -13.01
N ASP A 124 -1.96 20.19 -12.14
CA ASP A 124 -2.43 21.53 -12.51
C ASP A 124 -1.27 22.36 -13.10
N ALA A 125 -0.06 22.27 -12.52
CA ALA A 125 1.14 22.96 -13.03
C ALA A 125 1.57 22.43 -14.42
N ILE A 126 1.57 21.11 -14.63
CA ILE A 126 1.87 20.50 -15.93
C ILE A 126 0.85 20.96 -16.98
N LEU A 127 -0.44 20.90 -16.63
CA LEU A 127 -1.51 21.33 -17.51
C LEU A 127 -1.41 22.82 -17.87
N GLN A 128 -0.97 23.67 -16.94
CA GLN A 128 -0.76 25.07 -17.22
C GLN A 128 0.37 25.29 -18.23
N ILE A 129 1.50 24.62 -18.07
CA ILE A 129 2.63 24.70 -19.01
C ILE A 129 2.22 24.18 -20.40
N GLU A 130 1.47 23.08 -20.46
CA GLU A 130 0.96 22.52 -21.72
C GLU A 130 0.00 23.48 -22.43
N LYS A 131 -0.83 24.22 -21.67
CA LYS A 131 -1.70 25.27 -22.23
C LYS A 131 -0.89 26.44 -22.78
N GLU A 132 0.14 26.88 -22.06
CA GLU A 132 0.99 28.01 -22.48
C GLU A 132 1.84 27.68 -23.71
N ARG A 133 2.22 26.41 -23.90
CA ARG A 133 2.93 25.92 -25.10
C ARG A 133 2.05 25.81 -26.34
N ARG A 134 0.73 25.86 -26.22
CA ARG A 134 -0.20 25.69 -27.34
C ARG A 134 -0.29 26.98 -28.14
N PHE A 135 -0.17 26.87 -29.46
CA PHE A 135 -0.48 27.96 -30.37
C PHE A 135 -2.00 28.05 -30.56
N LYS A 136 -2.53 29.25 -30.88
CA LYS A 136 -3.99 29.47 -31.09
C LYS A 136 -4.61 28.53 -32.14
N PHE A 137 -3.78 27.97 -33.02
CA PHE A 137 -4.19 27.12 -34.12
C PHE A 137 -4.17 25.62 -33.78
N ASP A 138 -3.58 25.23 -32.65
CA ASP A 138 -3.57 23.82 -32.27
C ASP A 138 -5.01 23.37 -31.95
N PRO A 139 -5.48 22.25 -32.51
CA PRO A 139 -6.80 21.73 -32.17
C PRO A 139 -6.88 21.50 -30.65
N PRO A 140 -8.01 21.85 -30.02
CA PRO A 140 -8.14 21.74 -28.57
C PRO A 140 -7.81 20.32 -28.14
N PRO A 141 -7.08 20.14 -27.02
CA PRO A 141 -6.74 18.81 -26.56
C PRO A 141 -8.03 18.00 -26.40
N LEU A 142 -8.05 16.80 -26.98
CA LEU A 142 -9.10 15.85 -26.70
C LEU A 142 -9.22 15.77 -25.17
N PRO A 143 -10.45 15.85 -24.60
CA PRO A 143 -10.61 15.78 -23.15
C PRO A 143 -9.81 14.58 -22.68
N TYR A 144 -8.84 14.80 -21.79
CA TYR A 144 -7.96 13.74 -21.31
C TYR A 144 -8.86 12.64 -20.75
N LYS A 145 -9.04 11.58 -21.55
CA LYS A 145 -9.72 10.37 -21.12
C LYS A 145 -8.77 9.72 -20.15
N MET A 146 -8.94 10.02 -18.86
CA MET A 146 -8.44 9.16 -17.80
C MET A 146 -8.80 7.73 -18.21
N PRO A 147 -7.86 6.77 -18.27
CA PRO A 147 -8.18 5.39 -18.62
C PRO A 147 -9.33 4.95 -17.72
N ASN A 148 -10.49 4.79 -18.35
CA ASN A 148 -11.83 4.62 -17.79
C ASN A 148 -11.93 4.73 -16.26
N LYS A 149 -12.36 5.91 -15.76
CA LYS A 149 -13.41 5.82 -14.74
C LYS A 149 -14.59 5.24 -15.47
N ALA A 150 -14.93 3.99 -15.20
CA ALA A 150 -16.26 3.48 -15.50
C ALA A 150 -17.25 4.54 -15.01
N VAL A 151 -17.85 5.23 -15.96
CA VAL A 151 -19.00 6.09 -15.72
C VAL A 151 -20.09 5.10 -15.34
N ALA A 152 -20.29 4.89 -14.05
CA ALA A 152 -21.53 4.36 -13.54
C ALA A 152 -22.58 5.48 -13.72
N ASP A 153 -22.96 5.72 -14.97
CA ASP A 153 -24.17 6.46 -15.27
C ASP A 153 -25.33 5.56 -14.89
N LYS A 154 -26.10 6.09 -13.95
CA LYS A 154 -27.39 5.57 -13.56
C LYS A 154 -28.32 5.73 -14.77
N THR A 155 -28.52 4.66 -15.53
CA THR A 155 -29.71 4.52 -16.36
C THR A 155 -30.83 3.98 -15.47
N ASN A 156 -31.41 4.87 -14.68
CA ASN A 156 -32.82 4.68 -14.31
C ASN A 156 -33.66 4.98 -15.55
N ASN A 157 -34.65 4.13 -15.76
CA ASN A 157 -35.84 4.33 -16.59
C ASN A 157 -35.77 3.83 -18.05
N GLU A 158 -36.13 2.55 -18.25
CA GLU A 158 -37.05 2.09 -19.32
C GLU A 158 -37.32 0.59 -19.14
N LYS A 159 -38.30 0.19 -18.31
CA LYS A 159 -39.07 -1.07 -18.43
C LYS A 159 -40.43 -0.94 -17.71
N ASP A 160 -41.23 0.01 -18.17
CA ASP A 160 -42.68 -0.21 -18.32
C ASP A 160 -42.88 -0.65 -19.78
N ALA A 161 -42.81 -1.97 -20.03
CA ALA A 161 -43.34 -2.60 -21.23
C ALA A 161 -43.45 -4.12 -20.97
N ILE A 162 -44.71 -4.52 -20.73
CA ILE A 162 -45.27 -5.86 -20.46
C ILE A 162 -45.27 -6.27 -18.99
#